data_AF-A0A8T4CXZ8-F1
#
_entry.id   AF-A0A8T4CXZ8-F1
#
_cell.length_a   1.000
_cell.length_b   1.000
_cell.length_c   1.000
_cell.angle_alpha   90.00
_cell.angle_beta   90.00
_cell.angle_gamma   90.00
#
_symmetry.space_group_name_H-M   'P 1'
#
loop_
_entity.id
_entity.type
_entity.pdbx_description
1 polymer ?
#
loop_
_entity_poly.entity_id
_entity_poly.type
_entity_poly.pdbx_seq_one_letter_code
_entity_poly.pdbx_strand_id
1 'polypeptide(L)' 'MTYAIHPVWSTTNQPQSMRYGLYKVSADGEQEIAQAARLESVEALRQHLLHPHRNTTK' A
#
# COMPACT_ATOMS: atom_id res chain seq x y z
N MET A 1 9.83 14.78 4.36
CA MET A 1 10.61 13.94 5.28
C MET A 1 9.68 12.89 5.83
N THR A 2 9.59 11.79 5.11
CA THR A 2 8.60 10.72 5.32
C THR A 2 9.27 9.53 6.01
N TYR A 3 8.54 8.91 6.93
CA TYR A 3 8.94 7.67 7.58
C TYR A 3 7.92 6.59 7.28
N ALA A 4 8.39 5.37 7.07
CA ALA A 4 7.55 4.21 6.80
C ALA A 4 7.66 3.18 7.93
N ILE A 5 6.53 2.58 8.28
CA ILE A 5 6.46 1.46 9.21
C ILE A 5 6.42 0.19 8.37
N HIS A 6 7.42 -0.68 8.51
CA HIS A 6 7.46 -1.96 7.80
C HIS A 6 7.48 -3.12 8.80
N PRO A 7 6.66 -4.18 8.59
CA PRO A 7 6.74 -5.38 9.42
C PRO A 7 8.10 -6.06 9.25
N VAL A 8 8.71 -6.45 10.36
CA VAL A 8 9.97 -7.20 10.36
C VAL A 8 9.63 -8.65 10.65
N TRP A 9 9.68 -9.49 9.61
CA TRP A 9 9.62 -10.93 9.81
C TRP A 9 10.96 -11.40 10.40
N SER A 10 10.98 -11.63 11.71
CA SER A 10 12.07 -12.38 12.32
C SER A 10 11.94 -13.85 11.90
N THR A 11 12.90 -14.38 11.16
CA THR A 11 12.98 -15.80 10.77
C THR A 11 13.28 -16.75 11.95
N THR A 12 13.07 -16.29 13.18
CA THR A 12 13.25 -17.10 14.39
C THR A 12 12.06 -18.04 14.57
N ASN A 13 12.35 -19.28 14.96
CA ASN A 13 11.43 -20.42 15.13
C ASN A 13 10.21 -20.21 16.05
N GLN A 14 9.99 -19.00 16.58
CA GLN A 14 8.83 -18.64 17.39
C GLN A 14 8.39 -17.19 17.05
N PRO A 15 7.36 -17.00 16.22
CA PRO A 15 6.82 -15.68 15.94
C PRO A 15 5.89 -15.25 17.08
N GLN A 16 6.45 -15.00 18.27
CA GLN A 16 5.65 -14.64 19.46
C GLN A 16 5.16 -13.19 19.43
N SER A 17 5.75 -12.32 18.59
CA SER A 17 5.25 -10.97 18.38
C SER A 17 5.67 -10.43 17.01
N MET A 18 4.74 -9.79 16.30
CA MET A 18 5.05 -9.04 15.08
C MET A 18 5.80 -7.76 15.50
N ARG A 19 7.04 -7.62 15.04
CA ARG A 19 7.85 -6.42 15.30
C ARG A 19 7.75 -5.49 14.10
N TYR A 20 7.75 -4.19 14.35
CA TYR A 20 7.70 -3.16 13.32
C TYR A 20 8.95 -2.30 13.41
N GLY A 21 9.56 -2.00 12.26
CA GLY A 21 10.67 -1.05 12.16
C GLY A 21 10.19 0.28 11.60
N LEU A 22 10.77 1.38 12.10
CA LEU A 22 10.58 2.72 11.55
C LEU A 22 11.80 3.07 10.69
N TYR A 23 11.57 3.31 9.41
CA TYR A 23 12.63 3.61 8.46
C TYR A 23 12.44 4.99 7.87
N LYS A 24 13.53 5.75 7.75
CA LYS A 24 13.53 7.01 7.01
C LYS A 24 13.48 6.69 5.51
N VAL A 25 12.51 7.24 4.81
CA VAL A 25 12.35 7.04 3.37
C VAL A 25 13.33 7.96 2.63
N SER A 26 13.98 7.44 1.59
CA SER A 26 14.80 8.24 0.66
C SER A 26 13.90 9.11 -0.24
N ALA A 27 14.49 10.07 -0.95
CA ALA A 27 13.72 10.89 -1.91
C ALA A 27 13.03 10.04 -2.99
N ASP A 28 13.71 9.00 -3.50
CA ASP A 28 13.15 8.08 -4.49
C ASP A 28 12.00 7.26 -3.89
N GLY A 29 12.15 6.78 -2.66
CA GLY A 29 11.08 6.06 -1.95
C GLY A 29 9.87 6.95 -1.65
N GLU A 30 10.07 8.25 -1.42
CA GLU A 30 8.95 9.20 -1.27
C GLU A 30 8.14 9.31 -2.57
N GLN A 31 8.80 9.28 -3.73
CA GLN A 31 8.11 9.26 -5.02
C GLN A 31 7.35 7.95 -5.26
N GLU A 32 7.93 6.79 -4.92
CA GLU A 32 7.26 5.50 -5.04
C GLU A 32 6.02 5.41 -4.14
N ILE A 33 6.11 5.88 -2.89
CA ILE A 33 4.96 5.96 -1.98
C ILE A 33 3.87 6.88 -2.54
N ALA A 34 4.24 8.04 -3.08
CA ALA A 34 3.29 8.97 -3.68
C ALA A 34 2.59 8.37 -4.92
N GLN A 35 3.29 7.54 -5.69
CA GLN A 35 2.70 6.80 -6.81
C GLN A 35 1.80 5.66 -6.31
N ALA A 36 2.22 4.94 -5.28
CA ALA A 36 1.42 3.88 -4.67
C ALA A 36 0.13 4.43 -4.04
N ALA A 37 0.16 5.62 -3.44
CA ALA A 37 -1.06 6.29 -2.94
C ALA A 37 -2.05 6.62 -4.06
N ARG A 38 -1.59 6.76 -5.31
CA ARG A 38 -2.47 6.94 -6.48
C ARG A 38 -3.01 5.61 -7.01
N LEU A 39 -2.61 4.46 -6.46
CA LEU A 39 -3.15 3.17 -6.87
C LEU A 39 -4.64 3.05 -6.56
N GLU A 40 -5.18 3.81 -5.60
CA GLU A 40 -6.62 3.84 -5.35
C GLU A 40 -7.42 4.38 -6.54
N SER A 41 -6.93 5.43 -7.20
CA SER A 41 -7.60 5.99 -8.39
C SER A 41 -7.40 5.11 -9.62
N VAL A 42 -6.25 4.42 -9.72
CA VAL A 42 -6.00 3.40 -10.74
C VAL A 42 -6.90 2.18 -10.54
N GLU A 43 -7.08 1.72 -9.30
CA GLU A 43 -7.96 0.60 -8.97
C GLU A 43 -9.43 0.98 -9.15
N ALA A 44 -9.84 2.21 -8.80
CA ALA A 44 -11.18 2.72 -9.07
C ALA A 44 -11.47 2.76 -10.58
N LEU A 45 -10.52 3.24 -11.39
CA LEU A 45 -10.62 3.23 -12.84
C LEU A 45 -10.71 1.79 -13.38
N ARG A 46 -9.86 0.88 -12.88
CA ARG A 46 -9.89 -0.54 -13.28
C ARG A 46 -11.24 -1.18 -12.96
N GLN A 47 -11.80 -0.92 -11.78
CA GLN A 47 -13.12 -1.42 -11.40
C GLN A 47 -14.22 -0.87 -12.30
N HIS A 48 -14.16 0.40 -12.69
CA HIS A 48 -15.10 1.00 -13.63
C HIS A 48 -15.02 0.37 -15.03
N LEU A 49 -13.80 0.11 -15.51
CA LEU A 49 -13.57 -0.55 -16.81
C LEU A 49 -13.99 -2.02 -16.82
N LEU A 50 -13.82 -2.73 -15.71
CA LEU A 50 -14.20 -4.14 -15.58
C LEU A 50 -15.69 -4.34 -15.28
N HIS A 51 -16.33 -3.38 -14.63
CA HIS A 51 -17.75 -3.44 -14.25
C HIS A 51 -18.51 -2.18 -14.70
N PRO A 52 -18.58 -1.87 -16.00
CA PRO A 52 -19.14 -0.60 -16.49
C PRO A 52 -20.64 -0.43 -16.22
N HIS A 53 -21.37 -1.50 -15.85
CA HIS A 53 -22.83 -1.50 -15.78
C HIS A 53 -23.46 -1.63 -14.37
N ARG A 54 -22.67 -1.53 -13.29
CA ARG A 54 -23.20 -1.71 -11.91
C ARG A 54 -23.81 -0.44 -11.29
N ASN A 55 -24.14 0.57 -12.10
CA ASN A 55 -24.79 1.83 -11.66
C ASN A 55 -26.13 2.09 -12.37
N THR A 56 -26.88 1.03 -12.73
CA THR A 56 -28.27 1.17 -13.20
C THR A 56 -29.19 0.25 -12.42
N THR A 57 -29.44 0.60 -11.16
CA THR A 57 -30.66 0.22 -10.45
C THR A 57 -31.06 1.39 -9.57
N LYS A 58 -31.99 2.18 -10.09
CA LYS A 58 -32.86 3.09 -9.34
C LYS A 58 -34.17 2.35 -9.10
#